data_AF-A0A7V9BT16-F1
#
_entry.id   AF-A0A7V9BT16-F1
#
_cell.length_a   1.000
_cell.length_b   1.000
_cell.length_c   1.000
_cell.angle_alpha   90.00
_cell.angle_beta   90.00
_cell.angle_gamma   90.00
#
_symmetry.space_group_name_H-M   'P 1'
#
loop_
_entity.id
_entity.type
_entity.pdbx_description
1 polymer ?
#
loop_
_entity_poly.entity_id
_entity_poly.type
_entity_poly.pdbx_seq_one_letter_code
_entity_poly.pdbx_strand_id
1 'polypeptide(L)'
;MALRTVRRVARFFGPRTLWFCVADNHLHQVVEAEPAEVSLLRRNLDFVLRGLTGQRFDLRFKPVEEQSHLLSCWPYVRGNREHHGLLANEGSGIADIVGARLVPGFDPRRWERHIPRRTLAGMLEAVDFPGIEPMPKAEVRAHGSTALVRAAAGAIGWPEIESNLRVMVHARAAAIHIAGQAGIAAGEIRHALGISRSTAHRLGTRRDPALEEGILRRLAFDRVTGTR
;
A
#
# COMPACT_ATOMS: atom_id res chain seq x y z
N MET A 1 -8.61 0.61 11.85
CA MET A 1 -9.53 1.49 11.07
C MET A 1 -8.84 2.09 9.85
N ALA A 2 -7.65 2.67 10.02
CA ALA A 2 -6.85 3.34 8.97
C ALA A 2 -6.73 2.54 7.65
N LEU A 3 -6.30 1.26 7.68
CA LEU A 3 -6.13 0.45 6.46
C LEU A 3 -7.42 0.26 5.63
N ARG A 4 -8.59 0.14 6.28
CA ARG A 4 -9.89 0.05 5.59
C ARG A 4 -10.26 1.39 4.94
N THR A 5 -9.99 2.49 5.63
CA THR A 5 -10.19 3.86 5.13
C THR A 5 -9.26 4.15 3.96
N VAL A 6 -7.96 3.88 4.09
CA VAL A 6 -6.94 3.99 3.04
C VAL A 6 -7.39 3.28 1.77
N ARG A 7 -7.80 2.01 1.85
CA ARG A 7 -8.21 1.27 0.65
C ARG A 7 -9.47 1.81 0.01
N ARG A 8 -10.43 2.33 0.77
CA ARG A 8 -11.65 2.92 0.17
C ARG A 8 -11.36 4.30 -0.44
N VAL A 9 -10.57 5.13 0.22
CA VAL A 9 -10.13 6.44 -0.28
C VAL A 9 -9.29 6.27 -1.56
N ALA A 10 -8.29 5.40 -1.50
CA ALA A 10 -7.45 5.08 -2.64
C ALA A 10 -8.22 4.32 -3.73
N ARG A 11 -9.28 3.55 -3.45
CA ARG A 11 -10.13 3.00 -4.52
C ARG A 11 -11.02 4.06 -5.17
N PHE A 12 -11.51 5.03 -4.39
CA PHE A 12 -12.42 6.05 -4.87
C PHE A 12 -11.71 7.02 -5.83
N PHE A 13 -10.52 7.48 -5.45
CA PHE A 13 -9.71 8.37 -6.30
C PHE A 13 -8.67 7.63 -7.14
N GLY A 14 -8.50 6.32 -6.95
CA GLY A 14 -7.45 5.44 -7.47
C GLY A 14 -6.54 6.04 -8.51
N PRO A 15 -6.97 6.10 -9.77
CA PRO A 15 -6.09 6.53 -10.84
C PRO A 15 -5.60 7.94 -10.60
N ARG A 16 -6.46 8.84 -10.11
CA ARG A 16 -6.18 10.27 -9.91
C ARG A 16 -5.36 10.57 -8.66
N THR A 17 -5.15 9.61 -7.77
CA THR A 17 -4.42 9.87 -6.52
C THR A 17 -2.95 10.01 -6.81
N LEU A 18 -2.35 11.12 -6.35
CA LEU A 18 -0.91 11.24 -6.26
C LEU A 18 -0.49 10.58 -4.93
N TRP A 19 -0.81 11.16 -3.78
CA TRP A 19 -0.61 10.56 -2.43
C TRP A 19 -1.84 10.74 -1.54
N PHE A 20 -1.75 10.07 -0.39
CA PHE A 20 -2.53 10.36 0.79
C PHE A 20 -1.72 10.12 2.07
N CYS A 21 -2.24 10.66 3.17
CA CYS A 21 -1.87 10.34 4.53
C CYS A 21 -3.16 10.29 5.37
N VAL A 22 -3.45 9.15 5.96
CA VAL A 22 -4.57 8.91 6.88
C VAL A 22 -4.01 8.91 8.29
N ALA A 23 -4.44 9.89 9.09
CA ALA A 23 -4.27 9.91 10.53
C ALA A 23 -5.56 9.43 11.22
N ASP A 24 -5.55 9.34 12.55
CA ASP A 24 -6.69 8.84 13.32
C ASP A 24 -7.95 9.72 13.18
N ASN A 25 -7.75 11.03 13.04
CA ASN A 25 -8.83 12.02 13.03
C ASN A 25 -8.94 12.81 11.72
N HIS A 26 -8.04 12.61 10.75
CA HIS A 26 -8.09 13.35 9.48
C HIS A 26 -7.38 12.62 8.33
N LEU A 27 -7.61 13.11 7.12
CA LEU A 27 -7.03 12.62 5.88
C LEU A 27 -6.47 13.80 5.08
N HIS A 28 -5.21 13.68 4.65
CA HIS A 28 -4.66 14.51 3.58
C HIS A 28 -4.57 13.69 2.31
N GLN A 29 -4.96 14.27 1.18
CA GLN A 29 -4.86 13.63 -0.12
C GLN A 29 -4.61 14.69 -1.18
N VAL A 30 -3.77 14.37 -2.16
CA VAL A 30 -3.69 15.14 -3.41
C VAL A 30 -4.13 14.25 -4.54
N VAL A 31 -5.07 14.79 -5.31
CA VAL A 31 -5.67 14.15 -6.47
C VAL A 31 -5.58 15.09 -7.65
N GLU A 32 -5.37 14.51 -8.83
CA GLU A 32 -5.51 15.22 -10.09
C GLU A 32 -7.01 15.34 -10.44
N ALA A 33 -7.48 16.56 -10.66
CA ALA A 33 -8.88 16.82 -10.99
C ALA A 33 -9.02 18.10 -11.80
N GLU A 34 -9.98 18.11 -12.72
CA GLU A 34 -10.38 19.33 -13.40
C GLU A 34 -11.18 20.23 -12.45
N PRO A 35 -11.10 21.57 -12.54
CA PRO A 35 -11.85 22.48 -11.68
C PRO A 35 -13.37 22.20 -11.66
N ALA A 36 -13.94 21.82 -12.81
CA ALA A 36 -15.35 21.47 -12.95
C ALA A 36 -15.76 20.22 -12.16
N GLU A 37 -14.83 19.31 -11.85
CA GLU A 37 -15.11 18.04 -11.16
C GLU A 37 -15.04 18.15 -9.64
N VAL A 38 -14.37 19.18 -9.10
CA VAL A 38 -14.03 19.29 -7.67
C VAL A 38 -15.28 19.21 -6.77
N SER A 39 -16.36 19.89 -7.16
CA SER A 39 -17.62 19.87 -6.40
C SER A 39 -18.29 18.50 -6.37
N LEU A 40 -18.16 17.71 -7.45
CA LEU A 40 -18.66 16.34 -7.49
C LEU A 40 -17.78 15.41 -6.66
N LEU A 41 -16.46 15.55 -6.79
CA LEU A 41 -15.49 14.77 -6.01
C LEU A 41 -15.67 15.00 -4.50
N ARG A 42 -15.88 16.24 -4.07
CA ARG A 42 -16.16 16.58 -2.67
C ARG A 42 -17.40 15.85 -2.15
N ARG A 43 -18.51 15.93 -2.87
CA ARG A 43 -19.79 15.29 -2.48
C ARG A 43 -19.66 13.77 -2.39
N ASN A 44 -19.02 13.17 -3.38
CA ASN A 44 -18.85 11.72 -3.42
C ASN A 44 -17.88 11.23 -2.32
N LEU A 45 -16.81 12.00 -2.04
CA LEU A 45 -15.89 11.67 -0.94
C LEU A 45 -16.60 11.72 0.41
N ASP A 46 -17.38 12.78 0.69
CA ASP A 46 -18.16 12.88 1.93
C ASP A 46 -19.13 11.69 2.06
N PHE A 47 -19.84 11.35 0.99
CA PHE A 47 -20.73 10.19 0.98
C PHE A 47 -20.00 8.88 1.32
N VAL A 48 -18.83 8.63 0.70
CA VAL A 48 -18.03 7.42 0.94
C VAL A 48 -17.49 7.38 2.37
N LEU A 49 -16.95 8.49 2.88
CA LEU A 49 -16.41 8.58 4.24
C LEU A 49 -17.49 8.45 5.30
N ARG A 50 -18.66 9.06 5.07
CA ARG A 50 -19.82 8.93 5.95
C ARG A 50 -20.36 7.51 5.98
N GLY A 51 -20.45 6.84 4.82
CA GLY A 51 -20.84 5.43 4.76
C GLY A 51 -19.83 4.47 5.41
N LEU A 52 -18.58 4.91 5.60
CA LEU A 52 -17.54 4.13 6.26
C LEU A 52 -17.50 4.29 7.78
N THR A 53 -17.68 5.52 8.23
CA THR A 53 -17.39 5.92 9.62
C THR A 53 -18.64 6.28 10.40
N GLY A 54 -19.77 6.51 9.72
CA GLY A 54 -20.96 7.11 10.29
C GLY A 54 -20.83 8.61 10.57
N GLN A 55 -19.67 9.23 10.31
CA GLN A 55 -19.37 10.61 10.66
C GLN A 55 -19.36 11.54 9.43
N ARG A 56 -19.60 12.83 9.67
CA ARG A 56 -19.39 13.88 8.67
C ARG A 56 -17.97 14.42 8.80
N PHE A 57 -17.37 14.80 7.67
CA PHE A 57 -16.03 15.39 7.64
C PHE A 57 -16.08 16.83 7.14
N ASP A 58 -15.29 17.72 7.74
CA ASP A 58 -15.04 19.07 7.19
C ASP A 58 -14.04 18.94 6.03
N LEU A 59 -14.55 18.72 4.82
CA LEU A 59 -13.72 18.53 3.63
C LEU A 59 -13.24 19.85 3.05
N ARG A 60 -11.94 20.14 3.24
CA ARG A 60 -11.27 21.30 2.66
C ARG A 60 -10.51 20.91 1.39
N PHE A 61 -10.77 21.62 0.31
CA PHE A 61 -10.05 21.48 -0.95
C PHE A 61 -9.30 22.78 -1.22
N LYS A 62 -8.00 22.66 -1.50
CA LYS A 62 -7.15 23.77 -1.92
C LYS A 62 -6.51 23.38 -3.25
N PRO A 63 -6.58 24.24 -4.28
CA PRO A 63 -5.94 23.95 -5.56
C PRO A 63 -4.42 23.89 -5.41
N VAL A 64 -3.80 22.97 -6.15
CA VAL A 64 -2.33 22.85 -6.28
C VAL A 64 -2.01 23.07 -7.75
N GLU A 65 -1.69 24.32 -8.10
CA GLU A 65 -1.54 24.75 -9.50
C GLU A 65 -0.10 24.63 -10.01
N GLU A 66 0.87 24.64 -9.09
CA GLU A 66 2.29 24.61 -9.40
C GLU A 66 2.99 23.41 -8.78
N GLN A 67 4.06 22.96 -9.44
CA GLN A 67 4.93 21.90 -8.94
C GLN A 67 5.56 22.26 -7.59
N SER A 68 5.97 23.52 -7.39
CA SER A 68 6.51 24.04 -6.12
C SER A 68 5.54 23.79 -4.96
N HIS A 69 4.25 24.08 -5.18
CA HIS A 69 3.18 23.84 -4.21
C HIS A 69 2.97 22.35 -3.97
N LEU A 70 2.99 21.52 -5.03
CA LEU A 70 2.92 20.05 -4.88
C LEU A 70 4.07 19.50 -4.03
N LEU A 71 5.29 19.98 -4.24
CA LEU A 71 6.47 19.60 -3.47
C LEU A 71 6.38 20.07 -2.01
N SER A 72 5.82 21.26 -1.77
CA SER A 72 5.62 21.80 -0.41
C SER A 72 4.62 20.99 0.42
N CYS A 73 3.77 20.20 -0.22
CA CYS A 73 2.88 19.26 0.47
C CYS A 73 3.65 18.05 1.02
N TRP A 74 4.92 17.83 0.66
CA TRP A 74 5.68 16.62 1.05
C TRP A 74 6.12 16.58 2.51
N PRO A 75 6.62 17.69 3.06
CA PRO A 75 6.82 17.82 4.49
C PRO A 75 5.59 17.48 5.32
N TYR A 76 4.36 17.69 4.83
CA TYR A 76 3.14 17.32 5.59
C TYR A 76 2.99 15.81 5.73
N VAL A 77 3.34 15.04 4.70
CA VAL A 77 3.27 13.57 4.78
C VAL A 77 4.32 13.01 5.73
N ARG A 78 5.51 13.61 5.77
CA ARG A 78 6.53 13.27 6.77
C ARG A 78 6.11 13.71 8.17
N GLY A 79 5.72 14.97 8.33
CA GLY A 79 5.39 15.59 9.61
C GLY A 79 4.18 14.96 10.28
N ASN A 80 3.16 14.56 9.52
CA ASN A 80 1.99 13.86 10.08
C ASN A 80 2.36 12.51 10.69
N ARG A 81 3.35 11.81 10.14
CA ARG A 81 3.83 10.55 10.70
C ARG A 81 4.40 10.76 12.10
N GLU A 82 5.31 11.73 12.22
CA GLU A 82 5.96 12.10 13.48
C GLU A 82 4.94 12.64 14.49
N HIS A 83 4.04 13.52 14.05
CA HIS A 83 3.06 14.17 14.90
C HIS A 83 2.03 13.19 15.48
N HIS A 84 1.64 12.15 14.73
CA HIS A 84 0.64 11.17 15.16
C HIS A 84 1.23 9.87 15.70
N GLY A 85 2.56 9.76 15.82
CA GLY A 85 3.21 8.52 16.26
C GLY A 85 2.88 7.31 15.36
N LEU A 86 2.53 7.57 14.09
CA LEU A 86 2.14 6.51 13.17
C LEU A 86 3.38 5.73 12.75
N LEU A 87 3.32 4.40 12.83
CA LEU A 87 4.27 3.55 12.14
C LEU A 87 4.21 3.87 10.64
N ALA A 88 5.36 3.85 9.97
CA ALA A 88 5.58 4.49 8.68
C ALA A 88 4.71 4.04 7.50
N ASN A 89 3.88 3.02 7.71
CA ASN A 89 3.44 2.09 6.68
C ASN A 89 1.92 1.86 6.60
N GLU A 90 1.14 2.22 7.62
CA GLU A 90 -0.30 1.90 7.64
C GLU A 90 -1.19 3.05 7.16
N GLY A 91 -0.77 4.30 7.36
CA GLY A 91 -1.56 5.48 7.04
C GLY A 91 -1.12 6.24 5.78
N SER A 92 0.11 6.05 5.30
CA SER A 92 0.66 6.83 4.19
C SER A 92 0.54 6.13 2.83
N GLY A 93 0.58 6.92 1.76
CA GLY A 93 0.68 6.45 0.38
C GLY A 93 2.10 5.98 -0.03
N ILE A 94 3.08 6.03 0.87
CA ILE A 94 4.49 5.75 0.56
C ILE A 94 4.65 4.31 0.05
N ALA A 95 3.99 3.35 0.72
CA ALA A 95 4.02 1.95 0.31
C ALA A 95 3.44 1.76 -1.10
N ASP A 96 2.47 2.56 -1.52
CA ASP A 96 1.92 2.49 -2.88
C ASP A 96 2.88 3.08 -3.90
N ILE A 97 3.50 4.23 -3.58
CA ILE A 97 4.46 4.93 -4.46
C ILE A 97 5.64 4.01 -4.79
N VAL A 98 6.18 3.31 -3.79
CA VAL A 98 7.31 2.37 -3.99
C VAL A 98 6.86 0.99 -4.50
N GLY A 99 5.56 0.79 -4.74
CA GLY A 99 5.01 -0.48 -5.22
C GLY A 99 5.06 -1.63 -4.21
N ALA A 100 5.26 -1.33 -2.92
CA ALA A 100 5.14 -2.28 -1.82
C ALA A 100 3.67 -2.55 -1.42
N ARG A 101 2.73 -1.77 -1.95
CA ARG A 101 1.28 -2.01 -1.85
C ARG A 101 0.61 -1.80 -3.21
N LEU A 102 -0.14 -2.80 -3.64
CA LEU A 102 -0.86 -2.86 -4.91
C LEU A 102 -2.32 -2.52 -4.68
N VAL A 103 -2.62 -1.23 -4.56
CA VAL A 103 -4.01 -0.77 -4.43
C VAL A 103 -4.67 -0.74 -5.82
N PRO A 104 -5.80 -1.43 -6.02
CA PRO A 104 -6.52 -1.38 -7.29
C PRO A 104 -6.86 0.07 -7.70
N GLY A 105 -6.41 0.45 -8.89
CA GLY A 105 -6.63 1.77 -9.46
C GLY A 105 -5.51 2.77 -9.15
N PHE A 106 -4.66 2.56 -8.15
CA PHE A 106 -3.52 3.45 -7.90
C PHE A 106 -2.43 3.23 -8.96
N ASP A 107 -1.96 4.33 -9.56
CA ASP A 107 -0.84 4.30 -10.50
C ASP A 107 0.41 4.89 -9.84
N PRO A 108 1.39 4.06 -9.43
CA PRO A 108 2.60 4.54 -8.76
C PRO A 108 3.46 5.46 -9.64
N ARG A 109 3.31 5.39 -10.97
CA ARG A 109 4.08 6.22 -11.92
C ARG A 109 3.40 7.55 -12.25
N ARG A 110 2.19 7.81 -11.75
CA ARG A 110 1.47 9.04 -12.06
C ARG A 110 2.23 10.30 -11.64
N TRP A 111 2.98 10.20 -10.54
CA TRP A 111 3.88 11.25 -10.06
C TRP A 111 4.91 11.69 -11.07
N GLU A 112 5.37 10.81 -11.94
CA GLU A 112 6.39 11.13 -12.95
C GLU A 112 5.92 12.21 -13.93
N ARG A 113 4.61 12.44 -14.03
CA ARG A 113 4.02 13.52 -14.83
C ARG A 113 4.13 14.89 -14.16
N HIS A 114 4.24 14.92 -12.84
CA HIS A 114 4.18 16.15 -12.05
C HIS A 114 5.49 16.46 -11.30
N ILE A 115 6.36 15.46 -11.13
CA ILE A 115 7.60 15.56 -10.35
C ILE A 115 8.73 14.87 -11.13
N PRO A 116 9.89 15.53 -11.36
CA PRO A 116 11.07 14.92 -11.94
C PRO A 116 11.49 13.69 -11.15
N ARG A 117 11.92 12.63 -11.85
CA ARG A 117 12.36 11.37 -11.21
C ARG A 117 13.42 11.57 -10.13
N ARG A 118 14.39 12.46 -10.36
CA ARG A 118 15.43 12.81 -9.37
C ARG A 118 14.85 13.44 -8.11
N THR A 119 13.82 14.28 -8.25
CA THR A 119 13.14 14.92 -7.13
C THR A 119 12.34 13.89 -6.33
N LEU A 120 11.65 12.97 -6.99
CA LEU A 120 10.94 11.87 -6.30
C LEU A 120 11.91 10.97 -5.53
N ALA A 121 13.05 10.62 -6.12
CA ALA A 121 14.09 9.85 -5.43
C ALA A 121 14.58 10.58 -4.17
N GLY A 122 14.92 11.87 -4.27
CA GLY A 122 15.33 12.67 -3.10
C GLY A 122 14.22 12.83 -2.05
N MET A 123 12.95 12.89 -2.47
CA MET A 123 11.81 12.92 -1.55
C MET A 123 11.68 11.63 -0.76
N LEU A 124 11.86 10.48 -1.41
CA LEU A 124 11.82 9.16 -0.79
C LEU A 124 13.06 8.92 0.10
N GLU A 125 14.24 9.36 -0.31
CA GLU A 125 15.44 9.34 0.54
C GLU A 125 15.24 10.17 1.82
N ALA A 126 14.60 11.34 1.72
CA ALA A 126 14.35 12.22 2.87
C ALA A 126 13.35 11.67 3.91
N VAL A 127 12.72 10.51 3.63
CA VAL A 127 11.87 9.78 4.58
C VAL A 127 12.43 8.40 4.93
N ASP A 128 13.73 8.19 4.66
CA ASP A 128 14.49 6.95 4.88
C ASP A 128 14.03 5.78 4.00
N PHE A 129 13.58 6.10 2.77
CA PHE A 129 13.11 5.13 1.79
C PHE A 129 13.85 5.27 0.45
N PRO A 130 15.18 5.05 0.39
CA PRO A 130 15.85 4.93 -0.90
C PRO A 130 15.17 3.80 -1.67
N GLY A 131 14.80 4.03 -2.94
CA GLY A 131 13.92 3.17 -3.74
C GLY A 131 14.00 1.67 -3.40
N ILE A 132 12.85 1.06 -3.13
CA ILE A 132 12.79 -0.30 -2.59
C ILE A 132 12.78 -1.32 -3.72
N GLU A 133 13.91 -1.97 -3.90
CA GLU A 133 14.00 -3.13 -4.78
C GLU A 133 13.30 -4.36 -4.16
N PRO A 134 12.69 -5.23 -5.00
CA PRO A 134 12.12 -6.48 -4.51
C PRO A 134 13.18 -7.32 -3.78
N MET A 135 12.85 -7.82 -2.59
CA MET A 135 13.73 -8.71 -1.84
C MET A 135 14.13 -9.93 -2.68
N PRO A 136 15.43 -10.28 -2.76
CA PRO A 136 15.85 -11.51 -3.40
C PRO A 136 15.21 -12.73 -2.74
N LYS A 137 14.70 -13.67 -3.54
CA LYS A 137 13.96 -14.85 -3.03
C LYS A 137 14.79 -15.70 -2.08
N ALA A 138 16.11 -15.73 -2.26
CA ALA A 138 17.04 -16.41 -1.36
C ALA A 138 17.07 -15.80 0.06
N GLU A 139 16.83 -14.51 0.21
CA GLU A 139 16.80 -13.81 1.50
C GLU A 139 15.47 -14.03 2.24
N VAL A 140 14.38 -14.34 1.54
CA VAL A 140 13.04 -14.51 2.12
C VAL A 140 13.03 -15.58 3.22
N ARG A 141 13.86 -16.62 3.10
CA ARG A 141 13.95 -17.69 4.11
C ARG A 141 14.28 -17.16 5.51
N ALA A 142 15.17 -16.17 5.59
CA ALA A 142 15.62 -15.59 6.86
C ALA A 142 14.50 -14.83 7.60
N HIS A 143 13.48 -14.36 6.87
CA HIS A 143 12.32 -13.69 7.45
C HIS A 143 11.24 -14.67 7.93
N GLY A 144 11.25 -15.92 7.42
CA GLY A 144 10.29 -16.96 7.80
C GLY A 144 8.90 -16.80 7.17
N SER A 145 8.09 -17.87 7.29
CA SER A 145 6.76 -17.92 6.66
C SER A 145 5.77 -16.88 7.20
N THR A 146 5.82 -16.56 8.50
CA THR A 146 4.89 -15.59 9.11
C THR A 146 5.09 -14.18 8.57
N ALA A 147 6.35 -13.75 8.40
CA ALA A 147 6.66 -12.47 7.78
C ALA A 147 6.20 -12.43 6.32
N LEU A 148 6.40 -13.51 5.57
CA LEU A 148 5.93 -13.63 4.19
C LEU A 148 4.40 -13.53 4.07
N VAL A 149 3.65 -14.15 4.98
CA VAL A 149 2.17 -14.06 5.00
C VAL A 149 1.70 -12.65 5.32
N ARG A 150 2.32 -11.97 6.29
CA ARG A 150 1.99 -10.57 6.61
C ARG A 150 2.36 -9.63 5.46
N ALA A 151 3.50 -9.82 4.82
CA ALA A 151 3.87 -9.07 3.63
C ALA A 151 2.87 -9.31 2.49
N ALA A 152 2.37 -10.54 2.33
CA ALA A 152 1.31 -10.85 1.37
C ALA A 152 0.01 -10.09 1.66
N ALA A 153 -0.39 -9.96 2.92
CA ALA A 153 -1.51 -9.14 3.33
C ALA A 153 -1.26 -7.64 3.10
N GLY A 154 -0.10 -7.14 3.52
CA GLY A 154 0.32 -5.75 3.35
C GLY A 154 0.41 -5.32 1.89
N ALA A 155 0.90 -6.21 1.01
CA ALA A 155 0.99 -5.97 -0.43
C ALA A 155 -0.37 -5.75 -1.09
N ILE A 156 -1.45 -6.35 -0.57
CA ILE A 156 -2.81 -6.10 -1.05
C ILE A 156 -3.58 -5.07 -0.18
N GLY A 157 -2.89 -4.46 0.80
CA GLY A 157 -3.42 -3.46 1.73
C GLY A 157 -4.40 -4.00 2.77
N TRP A 158 -4.31 -5.29 3.10
CA TRP A 158 -5.14 -5.90 4.14
C TRP A 158 -4.30 -6.22 5.39
N PRO A 159 -4.92 -6.24 6.59
CA PRO A 159 -4.24 -6.72 7.79
C PRO A 159 -3.95 -8.23 7.71
N GLU A 160 -4.86 -8.99 7.09
CA GLU A 160 -4.86 -10.45 7.05
C GLU A 160 -5.42 -10.97 5.71
N ILE A 161 -5.15 -12.25 5.38
CA ILE A 161 -5.53 -12.89 4.11
C ILE A 161 -6.32 -14.19 4.28
N GLU A 162 -7.21 -14.24 5.27
CA GLU A 162 -7.95 -15.46 5.63
C GLU A 162 -9.19 -15.74 4.77
N SER A 163 -9.82 -14.69 4.22
CA SER A 163 -11.09 -14.84 3.47
C SER A 163 -10.93 -15.44 2.07
N ASN A 164 -12.05 -15.88 1.49
CA ASN A 164 -12.12 -16.40 0.12
C ASN A 164 -12.30 -15.33 -0.96
N LEU A 165 -12.11 -14.05 -0.64
CA LEU A 165 -12.07 -13.00 -1.64
C LEU A 165 -10.95 -13.27 -2.65
N ARG A 166 -11.25 -13.08 -3.95
CA ARG A 166 -10.30 -13.34 -5.05
C ARG A 166 -8.91 -12.76 -4.80
N VAL A 167 -8.82 -11.49 -4.38
CA VAL A 167 -7.52 -10.84 -4.10
C VAL A 167 -6.71 -11.54 -3.00
N MET A 168 -7.37 -12.05 -1.94
CA MET A 168 -6.69 -12.78 -0.87
C MET A 168 -6.28 -14.18 -1.32
N VAL A 169 -7.08 -14.83 -2.16
CA VAL A 169 -6.73 -16.12 -2.78
C VAL A 169 -5.48 -15.98 -3.65
N HIS A 170 -5.39 -14.89 -4.44
CA HIS A 170 -4.18 -14.57 -5.23
C HIS A 170 -2.97 -14.30 -4.33
N ALA A 171 -3.12 -13.52 -3.25
CA ALA A 171 -2.05 -13.25 -2.30
C ALA A 171 -1.50 -14.52 -1.63
N ARG A 172 -2.41 -15.42 -1.21
CA ARG A 172 -2.01 -16.73 -0.66
C ARG A 172 -1.27 -17.59 -1.67
N ALA A 173 -1.73 -17.62 -2.92
CA ALA A 173 -1.05 -18.36 -4.00
C ALA A 173 0.36 -17.81 -4.27
N ALA A 174 0.50 -16.48 -4.38
CA ALA A 174 1.80 -15.83 -4.58
C ALA A 174 2.76 -16.08 -3.40
N ALA A 175 2.27 -16.03 -2.16
CA ALA A 175 3.06 -16.36 -0.96
C ALA A 175 3.54 -17.82 -0.98
N ILE A 176 2.70 -18.78 -1.37
CA ILE A 176 3.10 -20.20 -1.51
C ILE A 176 4.19 -20.36 -2.58
N HIS A 177 4.06 -19.67 -3.71
CA HIS A 177 5.04 -19.73 -4.78
C HIS A 177 6.40 -19.16 -4.34
N ILE A 178 6.41 -17.98 -3.72
CA ILE A 178 7.61 -17.37 -3.14
C ILE A 178 8.25 -18.30 -2.10
N ALA A 179 7.45 -18.87 -1.20
CA ALA A 179 7.92 -19.78 -0.17
C ALA A 179 8.66 -20.99 -0.77
N GLY A 180 8.09 -21.61 -1.81
CA GLY A 180 8.73 -22.73 -2.50
C GLY A 180 10.09 -22.36 -3.11
N GLN A 181 10.18 -21.18 -3.73
CA GLN A 181 11.43 -20.69 -4.33
C GLN A 181 12.47 -20.25 -3.28
N ALA A 182 12.03 -19.83 -2.11
CA ALA A 182 12.87 -19.47 -0.98
C ALA A 182 13.32 -20.68 -0.14
N GLY A 183 12.91 -21.91 -0.49
CA GLY A 183 13.22 -23.10 0.31
C GLY A 183 12.50 -23.15 1.67
N ILE A 184 11.39 -22.43 1.83
CA ILE A 184 10.52 -22.56 3.00
C ILE A 184 9.73 -23.87 2.87
N ALA A 185 9.76 -24.69 3.92
CA ALA A 185 9.08 -25.97 3.92
C ALA A 185 7.57 -25.80 3.69
N ALA A 186 6.97 -26.66 2.85
CA ALA A 186 5.54 -26.58 2.52
C ALA A 186 4.63 -26.66 3.77
N GLY A 187 5.05 -27.39 4.80
CA GLY A 187 4.34 -27.46 6.08
C GLY A 187 4.37 -26.15 6.86
N GLU A 188 5.48 -25.43 6.81
CA GLU A 188 5.72 -24.14 7.49
C GLU A 188 4.80 -23.06 6.91
N ILE A 189 4.82 -22.86 5.59
CA ILE A 189 3.95 -21.87 4.93
C ILE A 189 2.46 -22.22 5.06
N ARG A 190 2.11 -23.51 5.02
CA ARG A 190 0.74 -23.97 5.23
C ARG A 190 0.23 -23.62 6.62
N HIS A 191 1.06 -23.85 7.65
CA HIS A 191 0.73 -23.53 9.02
C HIS A 191 0.53 -22.03 9.20
N ALA A 192 1.44 -21.20 8.68
CA ALA A 192 1.34 -19.75 8.74
C ALA A 192 0.11 -19.19 8.00
N LEU A 193 -0.35 -19.87 6.94
CA LEU A 193 -1.55 -19.49 6.19
C LEU A 193 -2.86 -20.02 6.79
N GLY A 194 -2.80 -20.92 7.78
CA GLY A 194 -3.99 -21.56 8.35
C GLY A 194 -4.80 -22.39 7.35
N ILE A 195 -4.15 -23.04 6.37
CA ILE A 195 -4.84 -23.81 5.30
C ILE A 195 -4.49 -25.30 5.31
N SER A 196 -5.33 -26.11 4.64
CA SER A 196 -5.06 -27.55 4.46
C SER A 196 -3.95 -27.83 3.43
N ARG A 197 -3.40 -29.05 3.44
CA ARG A 197 -2.44 -29.51 2.41
C ARG A 197 -3.03 -29.45 1.00
N SER A 198 -4.27 -29.92 0.83
CA SER A 198 -4.96 -29.90 -0.47
C SER A 198 -5.19 -28.49 -0.98
N THR A 199 -5.52 -27.55 -0.08
CA THR A 199 -5.65 -26.12 -0.44
C THR A 199 -4.31 -25.54 -0.89
N ALA A 200 -3.24 -25.79 -0.13
CA ALA A 200 -1.91 -25.29 -0.48
C ALA A 200 -1.45 -25.82 -1.85
N HIS A 201 -1.65 -27.12 -2.12
CA HIS A 201 -1.33 -27.73 -3.41
C HIS A 201 -2.12 -27.08 -4.56
N ARG A 202 -3.44 -26.90 -4.39
CA ARG A 202 -4.30 -26.24 -5.39
C ARG A 202 -3.91 -24.79 -5.65
N LEU A 203 -3.47 -24.06 -4.64
CA LEU A 203 -3.07 -22.65 -4.78
C LEU A 203 -1.67 -22.52 -5.39
N GLY A 204 -0.76 -23.44 -5.10
CA GLY A 204 0.62 -23.40 -5.58
C GLY A 204 0.78 -23.52 -7.11
N THR A 205 -0.27 -23.93 -7.83
CA THR A 205 -0.28 -23.96 -9.30
C THR A 205 -0.64 -22.62 -9.94
N ARG A 206 -1.09 -21.65 -9.15
CA ARG A 206 -1.48 -20.31 -9.64
C ARG A 206 -0.31 -19.36 -9.51
N ARG A 207 -0.06 -18.58 -10.56
CA ARG A 207 1.00 -17.56 -10.58
C ARG A 207 0.42 -16.18 -10.83
N ASP A 208 0.99 -15.21 -10.13
CA ASP A 208 0.67 -13.79 -10.26
C ASP A 208 1.98 -13.00 -10.10
N PRO A 209 2.78 -12.86 -11.17
CA PRO A 209 4.12 -12.29 -11.08
C PRO A 209 4.16 -10.87 -10.52
N ALA A 210 3.16 -10.05 -10.85
CA ALA A 210 3.06 -8.68 -10.35
C ALA A 210 2.82 -8.67 -8.83
N LEU A 211 1.95 -9.56 -8.35
CA LEU A 211 1.73 -9.70 -6.91
C LEU A 211 2.94 -10.32 -6.21
N GLU A 212 3.62 -11.30 -6.81
CA GLU A 212 4.87 -11.85 -6.28
C GLU A 212 5.91 -10.72 -6.08
N GLU A 213 6.11 -9.86 -7.07
CA GLU A 213 7.02 -8.71 -6.99
C GLU A 213 6.58 -7.73 -5.90
N GLY A 214 5.28 -7.40 -5.82
CA GLY A 214 4.75 -6.52 -4.78
C GLY A 214 4.96 -7.08 -3.36
N ILE A 215 4.84 -8.39 -3.17
CA ILE A 215 5.12 -9.05 -1.88
C ILE A 215 6.61 -8.96 -1.52
N LEU A 216 7.50 -9.17 -2.49
CA LEU A 216 8.94 -9.07 -2.27
C LEU A 216 9.37 -7.63 -1.97
N ARG A 217 8.78 -6.64 -2.65
CA ARG A 217 8.94 -5.22 -2.30
C ARG A 217 8.39 -4.93 -0.92
N ARG A 218 7.25 -5.54 -0.55
CA ARG A 218 6.68 -5.37 0.79
C ARG A 218 7.59 -5.92 1.89
N LEU A 219 8.21 -7.08 1.69
CA LEU A 219 9.21 -7.62 2.62
C LEU A 219 10.43 -6.69 2.76
N ALA A 220 10.95 -6.17 1.65
CA ALA A 220 12.05 -5.21 1.68
C ALA A 220 11.65 -3.90 2.37
N PHE A 221 10.43 -3.43 2.12
CA PHE A 221 9.83 -2.27 2.78
C PHE A 221 9.70 -2.48 4.30
N ASP A 222 9.16 -3.62 4.74
CA ASP A 222 8.99 -3.92 6.15
C ASP A 222 10.35 -4.05 6.87
N ARG A 223 11.38 -4.58 6.18
CA ARG A 223 12.77 -4.63 6.67
C ARG A 223 13.35 -3.24 6.94
N VAL A 224 13.19 -2.31 6.00
CA VAL A 224 13.71 -0.94 6.14
C VAL A 224 12.96 -0.17 7.23
N THR A 225 11.65 -0.36 7.34
CA THR A 225 10.81 0.35 8.33
C THR A 225 10.85 -0.22 9.73
N GLY A 226 11.50 -1.36 9.94
CA GLY A 226 11.47 -2.06 11.23
C GLY A 226 10.09 -2.60 11.59
N THR A 227 9.17 -2.72 10.63
CA THR A 227 7.85 -3.31 10.87
C THR A 227 8.01 -4.82 11.02
N ARG A 228 7.88 -5.33 12.24
CA ARG A 228 8.01 -6.75 12.58
C ARG A 228 6.71 -7.40 12.96
#